data_AF-A0AAU8DUA9-F1
#
_entry.id   AF-A0AAU8DUA9-F1
#
_cell.length_a   1.000
_cell.length_b   1.000
_cell.length_c   1.000
_cell.angle_alpha   90.00
_cell.angle_beta   90.00
_cell.angle_gamma   90.00
#
_symmetry.space_group_name_H-M   'P 1'
#
loop_
_entity.id
_entity.type
_entity.pdbx_description
1 polymer ?
#
loop_
_entity_poly.entity_id
_entity_poly.type
_entity_poly.pdbx_seq_one_letter_code
_entity_poly.pdbx_strand_id
1 'polypeptide(L)'
;MLLIPTTHKDAAGNLGRFTQAQFEMWRAVIERTRVERRPAGDYLLAGRLYPTCGVKFRGRYGMVEDRTTHYECQERTNRNVLAADRKCVDANIVAAEIEAAVWKTVRDSLTTPEMLANVVATSSVGSGVDGMEQIKAMSVQIEKLELELVQEFRQLSKMGYNASISAKMLSEKKAGLDAAKTACGRLRPRTIQGVRRARGKTGRPDC
;
A
#
# COMPACT_ATOMS: atom_id res chain seq x y z
N MET A 1 6.00 -32.51 0.24
CA MET A 1 7.34 -32.42 0.87
C MET A 1 8.15 -31.48 0.00
N LEU A 2 8.30 -30.21 0.41
CA LEU A 2 9.08 -29.23 -0.37
C LEU A 2 10.53 -29.28 0.12
N LEU A 3 11.41 -29.86 -0.69
CA LEU A 3 12.85 -29.80 -0.49
C LEU A 3 13.30 -28.39 -0.90
N ILE A 4 13.62 -27.54 0.07
CA ILE A 4 14.23 -26.23 -0.18
C ILE A 4 15.73 -26.49 -0.33
N PRO A 5 16.34 -26.28 -1.52
CA PRO A 5 17.78 -26.48 -1.68
C PRO A 5 18.50 -25.24 -1.13
N THR A 6 18.89 -25.27 0.13
CA THR A 6 19.74 -24.23 0.72
C THR A 6 21.20 -24.59 0.53
N THR A 7 21.75 -24.28 -0.64
CA THR A 7 23.21 -24.32 -0.83
C THR A 7 23.70 -23.03 -1.46
N HIS A 8 23.74 -21.96 -0.66
CA HIS A 8 24.59 -20.81 -0.97
C HIS A 8 26.02 -21.22 -0.57
N LYS A 9 26.89 -21.44 -1.57
CA LYS A 9 28.31 -21.61 -1.35
C LYS A 9 28.97 -20.24 -1.31
N ASP A 10 29.82 -19.98 -0.32
CA ASP A 10 30.67 -18.80 -0.33
C ASP A 10 31.76 -18.91 -1.42
N ALA A 11 32.55 -17.85 -1.62
CA ALA A 11 33.62 -17.83 -2.63
C ALA A 11 34.71 -18.91 -2.38
N ALA A 12 34.72 -19.53 -1.20
CA ALA A 12 35.59 -20.64 -0.83
C ALA A 12 34.93 -22.02 -1.01
N GLY A 13 33.68 -22.09 -1.48
CA GLY A 13 32.94 -23.33 -1.73
C GLY A 13 32.29 -23.95 -0.49
N ASN A 14 32.34 -23.28 0.67
CA ASN A 14 31.70 -23.74 1.90
C ASN A 14 30.21 -23.43 1.87
N LEU A 15 29.40 -24.43 2.21
CA LEU A 15 27.99 -24.24 2.51
C LEU A 15 27.91 -23.34 3.74
N GLY A 16 27.45 -22.10 3.57
CA GLY A 16 27.26 -21.16 4.67
C GLY A 16 26.37 -21.79 5.73
N ARG A 17 26.95 -22.23 6.85
CA ARG A 17 26.19 -22.77 7.97
C ARG A 17 25.46 -21.61 8.62
N PHE A 18 24.13 -21.63 8.58
CA PHE A 18 23.32 -20.78 9.45
C PHE A 18 23.73 -21.02 10.90
N THR A 19 24.08 -19.97 11.63
CA THR A 19 24.40 -20.10 13.06
C THR A 19 23.12 -20.35 13.85
N GLN A 20 23.23 -21.02 15.00
CA GLN A 20 22.11 -21.23 15.93
C GLN A 20 21.44 -19.89 16.30
N ALA A 21 22.24 -18.84 16.51
CA ALA A 21 21.75 -17.49 16.79
C ALA A 21 20.93 -16.89 15.63
N GLN A 22 21.36 -17.09 14.37
CA GLN A 22 20.57 -16.67 13.22
C GLN A 22 19.24 -17.43 13.15
N PHE A 23 19.26 -18.75 13.39
CA PHE A 23 18.04 -19.56 13.39
C PHE A 23 17.04 -19.08 14.45
N GLU A 24 17.48 -18.82 15.68
CA GLU A 24 16.64 -18.31 16.76
C GLU A 24 16.08 -16.92 16.46
N MET A 25 16.89 -16.03 15.87
CA MET A 25 16.44 -14.73 15.40
C MET A 25 15.33 -14.87 14.34
N TRP A 26 15.53 -15.70 13.31
CA TRP A 26 14.53 -15.94 12.28
C TRP A 26 13.25 -16.56 12.85
N ARG A 27 13.38 -17.50 13.79
CA ARG A 27 12.23 -18.09 14.49
C ARG A 27 11.43 -17.05 15.27
N ALA A 28 12.10 -16.17 16.02
CA ALA A 28 11.45 -15.10 16.76
C ALA A 28 10.72 -14.13 15.82
N VAL A 29 11.29 -13.83 14.65
CA VAL A 29 10.63 -13.02 13.60
C VAL A 29 9.39 -13.73 13.05
N ILE A 30 9.49 -15.02 12.73
CA ILE A 30 8.36 -15.83 12.24
C ILE A 30 7.25 -15.91 13.28
N GLU A 31 7.59 -16.16 14.55
CA GLU A 31 6.61 -16.23 15.64
C GLU A 31 5.93 -14.88 15.89
N ARG A 32 6.66 -13.75 15.82
CA ARG A 32 6.09 -12.40 15.90
C ARG A 32 5.22 -12.02 14.71
N THR A 33 5.55 -12.53 13.52
CA THR A 33 4.80 -12.28 12.28
C THR A 33 3.74 -13.35 12.00
N ARG A 34 3.54 -14.27 12.93
CA ARG A 34 2.59 -15.37 12.78
C ARG A 34 1.19 -14.79 12.74
N VAL A 35 0.57 -14.89 11.58
CA VAL A 35 -0.84 -14.51 11.39
C VAL A 35 -1.70 -15.63 12.00
N GLU A 36 -2.71 -15.25 12.79
CA GLU A 36 -3.67 -16.20 13.36
C GLU A 36 -4.20 -17.14 12.28
N ARG A 37 -4.33 -18.42 12.65
CA ARG A 37 -4.83 -19.47 11.75
C ARG A 37 -6.25 -19.11 11.36
N ARG A 38 -6.48 -18.94 10.06
CA ARG A 38 -7.79 -18.55 9.55
C ARG A 38 -8.82 -19.67 9.78
N PRO A 39 -10.09 -19.32 10.01
CA PRO A 39 -11.17 -20.31 10.06
C PRO A 39 -11.19 -21.15 8.78
N ALA A 40 -11.58 -22.43 8.90
CA ALA A 40 -11.78 -23.28 7.74
C ALA A 40 -12.84 -22.66 6.81
N GLY A 41 -12.51 -22.47 5.54
CA GLY A 41 -13.39 -21.84 4.55
C GLY A 41 -13.06 -20.38 4.21
N ASP A 42 -12.13 -19.75 4.94
CA ASP A 42 -11.66 -18.40 4.58
C ASP A 42 -10.65 -18.42 3.43
N TYR A 43 -10.93 -17.64 2.40
CA TYR A 43 -10.09 -17.45 1.22
C TYR A 43 -8.75 -16.79 1.56
N LEU A 44 -7.69 -17.07 0.79
CA LEU A 44 -6.30 -16.69 1.09
C LEU A 44 -6.08 -15.20 1.37
N LEU A 45 -6.81 -14.33 0.67
CA LEU A 45 -6.69 -12.86 0.79
C LEU A 45 -7.85 -12.22 1.54
N ALA A 46 -8.76 -13.03 2.10
CA ALA A 46 -9.84 -12.52 2.96
C ALA A 46 -9.26 -11.68 4.10
N GLY A 47 -9.88 -10.52 4.32
CA GLY A 47 -9.47 -9.57 5.35
C GLY A 47 -8.15 -8.82 5.10
N ARG A 48 -7.49 -9.07 3.96
CA ARG A 48 -6.25 -8.37 3.53
C ARG A 48 -6.48 -7.40 2.37
N LEU A 49 -7.56 -7.61 1.60
CA LEU A 49 -7.95 -6.72 0.52
C LEU A 49 -8.88 -5.62 1.04
N TYR A 50 -8.72 -4.40 0.54
CA TYR A 50 -9.53 -3.24 0.90
C TYR A 50 -10.08 -2.55 -0.36
N PRO A 51 -11.40 -2.30 -0.41
CA PRO A 51 -12.02 -1.40 -1.36
C PRO A 51 -11.83 0.06 -0.95
N THR A 52 -12.22 0.97 -1.83
CA THR A 52 -12.22 2.42 -1.65
C THR A 52 -12.96 2.87 -0.38
N CYS A 53 -14.02 2.17 0.02
CA CYS A 53 -14.77 2.49 1.24
C CYS A 53 -14.01 2.17 2.54
N GLY A 54 -12.87 1.47 2.47
CA GLY A 54 -12.00 1.13 3.60
C GLY A 54 -12.49 -0.05 4.45
N VAL A 55 -13.62 -0.67 4.10
CA VAL A 55 -14.14 -1.87 4.77
C VAL A 55 -13.60 -3.13 4.09
N LYS A 56 -13.02 -4.07 4.83
CA LYS A 56 -12.34 -5.25 4.27
C LYS A 56 -13.22 -6.02 3.28
N PHE A 57 -12.57 -6.54 2.23
CA PHE A 57 -13.16 -7.60 1.43
C PHE A 57 -13.24 -8.91 2.24
N ARG A 58 -14.32 -9.66 2.02
CA ARG A 58 -14.46 -11.06 2.43
C ARG A 58 -14.54 -11.92 1.18
N GLY A 59 -14.15 -13.18 1.29
CA GLY A 59 -14.37 -14.13 0.20
C GLY A 59 -15.79 -14.70 0.23
N ARG A 60 -16.36 -14.96 -0.94
CA ARG A 60 -17.69 -15.50 -1.12
C ARG A 60 -17.68 -16.51 -2.27
N TYR A 61 -18.29 -17.67 -2.02
CA TYR A 61 -18.55 -18.64 -3.07
C TYR A 61 -19.69 -18.13 -3.96
N GLY A 62 -19.49 -18.16 -5.27
CA GLY A 62 -20.56 -17.96 -6.25
C GLY A 62 -21.68 -18.97 -6.07
N MET A 63 -22.87 -18.64 -6.61
CA MET A 63 -23.98 -19.58 -6.67
C MET A 63 -23.59 -20.83 -7.47
N VAL A 64 -24.33 -21.93 -7.25
CA VAL A 64 -24.03 -23.30 -7.71
C VAL A 64 -23.72 -23.42 -9.21
N GLU A 65 -24.30 -22.54 -10.04
CA GLU A 65 -24.14 -22.57 -11.50
C GLU A 65 -22.80 -22.01 -11.98
N ASP A 66 -22.29 -20.95 -11.34
CA ASP A 66 -21.06 -20.28 -11.79
C ASP A 66 -19.83 -20.86 -11.07
N ARG A 67 -19.97 -21.39 -9.85
CA ARG A 67 -18.87 -21.90 -8.97
C ARG A 67 -17.66 -20.96 -8.82
N THR A 68 -17.71 -19.76 -9.41
CA THR A 68 -16.65 -18.78 -9.40
C THR A 68 -16.59 -18.11 -8.04
N THR A 69 -15.41 -18.14 -7.45
CA THR A 69 -15.14 -17.56 -6.15
C THR A 69 -14.73 -16.10 -6.30
N HIS A 70 -15.26 -15.23 -5.44
CA HIS A 70 -15.01 -13.80 -5.52
C HIS A 70 -14.75 -13.19 -4.15
N TYR A 71 -13.99 -12.11 -4.14
CA TYR A 71 -13.89 -11.19 -3.02
C TYR A 71 -14.95 -10.10 -3.17
N GLU A 72 -15.81 -9.94 -2.16
CA GLU A 72 -16.80 -8.86 -2.08
C GLU A 72 -16.57 -7.97 -0.84
N CYS A 73 -16.89 -6.68 -0.96
CA CYS A 73 -16.84 -5.76 0.17
C CYS A 73 -17.88 -6.17 1.23
N GLN A 74 -17.49 -6.25 2.51
CA GLN A 74 -18.42 -6.61 3.59
C GLN A 74 -19.60 -5.64 3.72
N GLU A 75 -19.40 -4.36 3.40
CA GLU A 75 -20.47 -3.34 3.46
C GLU A 75 -21.55 -3.56 2.39
N ARG A 76 -21.22 -4.26 1.30
CA ARG A 76 -22.16 -4.53 0.20
C ARG A 76 -23.22 -5.55 0.60
N THR A 77 -22.87 -6.50 1.47
CA THR A 77 -23.75 -7.60 1.90
C THR A 77 -24.46 -7.33 3.23
N ASN A 78 -24.12 -6.24 3.91
CA ASN A 78 -24.71 -5.88 5.18
C ASN A 78 -26.12 -5.31 4.95
N ARG A 79 -27.13 -6.19 4.91
CA ARG A 79 -28.54 -5.83 4.67
C ARG A 79 -29.12 -4.86 5.71
N ASN A 80 -28.48 -4.72 6.86
CA ASN A 80 -28.94 -3.91 7.99
C ASN A 80 -28.45 -2.45 7.95
N VAL A 81 -27.67 -2.04 6.94
CA VAL A 81 -27.27 -0.63 6.80
C VAL A 81 -28.40 0.14 6.11
N LEU A 82 -29.25 0.75 6.95
CA LEU A 82 -30.44 1.55 6.63
C LEU A 82 -30.21 2.80 5.74
N ALA A 83 -29.03 2.96 5.14
CA ALA A 83 -28.70 4.07 4.26
C ALA A 83 -28.13 3.52 2.94
N ALA A 84 -28.94 3.52 1.88
CA ALA A 84 -28.52 3.10 0.54
C ALA A 84 -27.32 3.91 0.00
N ASP A 85 -27.15 5.11 0.54
CA ASP A 85 -26.19 6.17 0.29
C ASP A 85 -24.76 5.89 0.82
N ARG A 86 -24.52 4.73 1.45
CA ARG A 86 -23.17 4.30 1.91
C ARG A 86 -22.69 2.95 1.37
N LYS A 87 -23.37 2.38 0.39
CA LYS A 87 -22.92 1.11 -0.20
C LYS A 87 -21.62 1.32 -0.98
N CYS A 88 -20.66 0.42 -0.76
CA CYS A 88 -19.43 0.39 -1.55
C CYS A 88 -19.76 0.11 -3.02
N VAL A 89 -19.26 0.96 -3.92
CA VAL A 89 -19.47 0.88 -5.37
C VAL A 89 -18.47 -0.04 -6.07
N ASP A 90 -17.40 -0.43 -5.39
CA ASP A 90 -16.35 -1.27 -5.96
C ASP A 90 -16.90 -2.62 -6.44
N ALA A 91 -16.36 -3.07 -7.57
CA ALA A 91 -16.71 -4.36 -8.16
C ALA A 91 -16.24 -5.53 -7.29
N ASN A 92 -16.90 -6.68 -7.46
CA ASN A 92 -16.39 -7.92 -6.89
C ASN A 92 -15.15 -8.34 -7.68
N ILE A 93 -14.16 -8.92 -6.99
CA ILE A 93 -12.90 -9.32 -7.60
C ILE A 93 -12.87 -10.84 -7.69
N VAL A 94 -12.63 -11.41 -8.87
CA VAL A 94 -12.50 -12.86 -9.05
C VAL A 94 -11.29 -13.37 -8.28
N ALA A 95 -11.49 -14.33 -7.39
CA ALA A 95 -10.46 -14.74 -6.44
C ALA A 95 -9.25 -15.35 -7.15
N ALA A 96 -9.47 -16.17 -8.18
CA ALA A 96 -8.40 -16.79 -8.95
C ALA A 96 -7.47 -15.75 -9.61
N GLU A 97 -8.03 -14.67 -10.17
CA GLU A 97 -7.27 -13.63 -10.86
C GLU A 97 -6.40 -12.82 -9.89
N ILE A 98 -6.99 -12.34 -8.79
CA ILE A 98 -6.25 -11.53 -7.82
C ILE A 98 -5.22 -12.36 -7.07
N GLU A 99 -5.52 -13.62 -6.75
CA GLU A 99 -4.54 -14.52 -6.10
C GLU A 99 -3.39 -14.84 -7.05
N ALA A 100 -3.65 -15.11 -8.32
CA ALA A 100 -2.60 -15.31 -9.32
C ALA A 100 -1.69 -14.06 -9.45
N ALA A 101 -2.28 -12.87 -9.49
CA ALA A 101 -1.53 -11.62 -9.56
C ALA A 101 -0.67 -11.37 -8.30
N VAL A 102 -1.24 -11.61 -7.11
CA VAL A 102 -0.51 -11.50 -5.84
C VAL A 102 0.64 -12.51 -5.79
N TRP A 103 0.40 -13.77 -6.14
CA TRP A 103 1.44 -14.80 -6.12
C TRP A 103 2.53 -14.57 -7.15
N LYS A 104 2.19 -14.04 -8.32
CA LYS A 104 3.18 -13.59 -9.29
C LYS A 104 4.06 -12.49 -8.69
N THR A 105 3.45 -11.46 -8.09
CA THR A 105 4.20 -10.37 -7.45
C THR A 105 5.09 -10.87 -6.31
N VAL A 106 4.59 -11.77 -5.46
CA VAL A 106 5.37 -12.37 -4.37
C VAL A 106 6.54 -13.17 -4.94
N ARG A 107 6.32 -13.98 -5.97
CA ARG A 107 7.38 -14.75 -6.63
C ARG A 107 8.44 -13.83 -7.22
N ASP A 108 8.04 -12.81 -7.98
CA ASP A 108 8.93 -11.85 -8.63
C ASP A 108 9.75 -11.07 -7.59
N SER A 109 9.13 -10.73 -6.46
CA SER A 109 9.80 -10.07 -5.32
C SER A 109 10.82 -10.98 -4.63
N LEU A 110 10.59 -12.30 -4.61
CA LEU A 110 11.50 -13.28 -4.00
C LEU A 110 12.66 -13.66 -4.94
N THR A 111 12.45 -13.60 -6.26
CA THR A 111 13.49 -13.90 -7.26
C THR A 111 14.38 -12.69 -7.58
N THR A 112 13.91 -11.47 -7.28
CA THR A 112 14.64 -10.24 -7.56
C THR A 112 15.15 -9.62 -6.24
N PRO A 113 16.44 -9.71 -5.92
CA PRO A 113 16.98 -9.27 -4.63
C PRO A 113 16.74 -7.77 -4.35
N GLU A 114 16.73 -6.94 -5.39
CA GLU A 114 16.42 -5.50 -5.29
C GLU A 114 14.97 -5.25 -4.87
N MET A 115 14.01 -6.01 -5.41
CA MET A 115 12.60 -5.91 -5.01
C MET A 115 12.43 -6.33 -3.55
N LEU A 116 13.09 -7.42 -3.14
CA LEU A 116 13.05 -7.87 -1.75
C LEU A 116 13.63 -6.81 -0.81
N ALA A 117 14.79 -6.22 -1.14
CA ALA A 117 15.41 -5.16 -0.37
C ALA A 117 14.47 -3.94 -0.23
N ASN A 118 13.79 -3.55 -1.31
CA ASN A 118 12.80 -2.47 -1.28
C ASN A 118 11.58 -2.80 -0.41
N VAL A 119 11.08 -4.04 -0.46
CA VAL A 119 9.97 -4.49 0.38
C VAL A 119 10.38 -4.48 1.85
N VAL A 120 11.59 -4.95 2.18
CA VAL A 120 12.10 -4.93 3.56
C VAL A 120 12.32 -3.49 4.03
N ALA A 121 12.91 -2.63 3.21
CA ALA A 121 13.12 -1.22 3.53
C ALA A 121 11.77 -0.52 3.81
N THR A 122 10.79 -0.68 2.93
CA THR A 122 9.44 -0.09 3.12
C THR A 122 8.68 -0.68 4.31
N SER A 123 8.90 -1.96 4.64
CA SER A 123 8.33 -2.60 5.84
C SER A 123 8.99 -2.09 7.12
N SER A 124 10.30 -1.84 7.08
CA SER A 124 11.08 -1.32 8.22
C SER A 124 10.83 0.16 8.50
N VAL A 125 10.36 0.91 7.49
CA VAL A 125 10.00 2.34 7.59
C VAL A 125 8.64 2.56 8.29
N GLY A 126 7.92 1.52 8.71
CA GLY A 126 6.52 1.68 9.14
C GLY A 126 6.15 1.03 10.46
N SER A 127 6.63 1.54 11.61
CA SER A 127 5.90 1.38 12.88
C SER A 127 6.17 2.46 13.94
N GLY A 128 6.53 3.69 13.52
CA GLY A 128 6.79 4.82 14.42
C GLY A 128 6.00 6.08 14.05
N VAL A 129 5.72 6.91 15.05
CA VAL A 129 5.06 8.23 14.95
C VAL A 129 5.72 9.13 13.89
N ASP A 130 7.02 8.95 13.66
CA ASP A 130 7.87 9.69 12.71
C ASP A 130 7.39 9.62 11.25
N GLY A 131 6.88 8.47 10.78
CA GLY A 131 6.41 8.36 9.39
C GLY A 131 5.17 9.22 9.13
N MET A 132 4.31 9.39 10.14
CA MET A 132 3.12 10.22 10.03
C MET A 132 3.48 11.72 10.11
N GLU A 133 4.48 12.08 10.91
CA GLU A 133 5.03 13.44 10.94
C GLU A 133 5.72 13.80 9.61
N GLN A 134 6.46 12.86 9.02
CA GLN A 134 7.10 13.06 7.72
C GLN A 134 6.07 13.26 6.60
N ILE A 135 4.97 12.49 6.60
CA ILE A 135 3.86 12.69 5.64
C ILE A 135 3.21 14.05 5.85
N LYS A 136 2.92 14.45 7.10
CA LYS A 136 2.36 15.78 7.38
C LYS A 136 3.28 16.90 6.91
N ALA A 137 4.58 16.78 7.18
CA ALA A 137 5.58 17.75 6.74
C ALA A 137 5.61 17.85 5.20
N MET A 138 5.58 16.71 4.49
CA MET A 138 5.52 16.71 3.03
C MET A 138 4.20 17.27 2.48
N SER A 139 3.06 16.99 3.10
CA SER A 139 1.77 17.59 2.71
C SER A 139 1.81 19.12 2.84
N VAL A 140 2.36 19.65 3.93
CA VAL A 140 2.52 21.12 4.11
C VAL A 140 3.45 21.71 3.04
N GLN A 141 4.52 21.00 2.66
CA GLN A 141 5.40 21.45 1.58
C GLN A 141 4.70 21.46 0.21
N ILE A 142 3.86 20.47 -0.07
CA ILE A 142 3.05 20.41 -1.30
C ILE A 142 2.10 21.61 -1.36
N GLU A 143 1.35 21.88 -0.29
CA GLU A 143 0.44 23.03 -0.22
C GLU A 143 1.18 24.36 -0.42
N LYS A 144 2.36 24.50 0.19
CA LYS A 144 3.20 25.70 0.01
C LYS A 144 3.63 25.88 -1.44
N LEU A 145 4.12 24.82 -2.09
CA LEU A 145 4.55 24.86 -3.49
C LEU A 145 3.39 25.15 -4.45
N GLU A 146 2.20 24.61 -4.18
CA GLU A 146 0.99 24.90 -4.96
C GLU A 146 0.60 26.38 -4.84
N LEU A 147 0.65 26.93 -3.62
CA LEU A 147 0.37 28.34 -3.39
C LEU A 147 1.38 29.24 -4.13
N GLU A 148 2.68 28.93 -4.03
CA GLU A 148 3.73 29.68 -4.74
C GLU A 148 3.53 29.65 -6.26
N LEU A 149 3.22 28.48 -6.84
CA LEU A 149 2.92 28.34 -8.27
C LEU A 149 1.73 29.21 -8.69
N VAL A 150 0.66 29.23 -7.91
CA VAL A 150 -0.52 30.08 -8.18
C VAL A 150 -0.18 31.56 -8.07
N GLN A 151 0.61 31.95 -7.08
CA GLN A 151 1.02 33.35 -6.88
C GLN A 151 1.91 33.84 -8.01
N GLU A 152 2.92 33.07 -8.40
CA GLU A 152 3.82 33.43 -9.50
C GLU A 152 3.09 33.45 -10.84
N PHE A 153 2.20 32.49 -11.08
CA PHE A 153 1.35 32.53 -12.27
C PHE A 153 0.54 33.82 -12.34
N ARG A 154 -0.08 34.24 -11.23
CA ARG A 154 -0.81 35.53 -11.15
C ARG A 154 0.10 36.73 -11.38
N GLN A 155 1.34 36.72 -10.87
CA GLN A 155 2.30 37.80 -11.10
C GLN A 155 2.71 37.88 -12.57
N LEU A 156 3.05 36.74 -13.19
CA LEU A 156 3.40 36.68 -14.61
C LEU A 156 2.24 37.14 -15.50
N SER A 157 1.00 36.76 -15.17
CA SER A 157 -0.20 37.28 -15.85
C SER A 157 -0.34 38.80 -15.72
N LYS A 158 -0.06 39.37 -14.54
CA LYS A 158 -0.09 40.84 -14.35
C LYS A 158 1.00 41.57 -15.15
N MET A 159 2.13 40.93 -15.38
CA MET A 159 3.23 41.46 -16.21
C MET A 159 2.95 41.31 -17.71
N GLY A 160 1.81 40.74 -18.11
CA GLY A 160 1.41 40.60 -19.51
C GLY A 160 2.03 39.40 -20.23
N TYR A 161 2.68 38.48 -19.51
CA TYR A 161 3.17 37.24 -20.11
C TYR A 161 2.00 36.36 -20.52
N ASN A 162 2.06 35.81 -21.74
CA ASN A 162 1.09 34.83 -22.20
C ASN A 162 1.25 33.49 -21.47
N ALA A 163 0.19 32.67 -21.47
CA ALA A 163 0.17 31.41 -20.73
C ALA A 163 1.29 30.42 -21.11
N SER A 164 1.75 30.45 -22.37
CA SER A 164 2.82 29.57 -22.86
C SER A 164 4.18 29.93 -22.26
N ILE A 165 4.51 31.22 -22.21
CA ILE A 165 5.75 31.72 -21.61
C ILE A 165 5.71 31.48 -20.09
N SER A 166 4.59 31.76 -19.44
CA SER A 166 4.42 31.50 -18.00
C SER A 166 4.55 30.00 -17.68
N ALA A 167 4.01 29.11 -18.52
CA ALA A 167 4.15 27.66 -18.33
C ALA A 167 5.61 27.19 -18.46
N LYS A 168 6.40 27.77 -19.37
CA LYS A 168 7.83 27.49 -19.49
C LYS A 168 8.60 27.98 -18.25
N MET A 169 8.33 29.20 -17.79
CA MET A 169 8.97 29.79 -16.62
C MET A 169 8.66 29.02 -15.32
N LEU A 170 7.46 28.42 -15.22
CA LEU A 170 7.04 27.66 -14.05
C LEU A 170 7.32 26.15 -14.15
N SER A 171 7.96 25.69 -15.22
CA SER A 171 8.15 24.25 -15.49
C SER A 171 9.02 23.56 -14.43
N GLU A 172 10.07 24.20 -13.95
CA GLU A 172 10.95 23.67 -12.90
C GLU A 172 10.22 23.52 -11.56
N LYS A 173 9.43 24.53 -11.17
CA LYS A 173 8.62 24.47 -9.95
C LYS A 173 7.53 23.41 -10.04
N LYS A 174 6.90 23.26 -11.20
CA LYS A 174 5.93 22.19 -11.45
C LYS A 174 6.57 20.81 -11.35
N ALA A 175 7.77 20.63 -11.91
CA ALA A 175 8.53 19.38 -11.76
C ALA A 175 8.88 19.10 -10.28
N GLY A 176 9.23 20.13 -9.51
CA GLY A 176 9.44 20.02 -8.06
C GLY A 176 8.17 19.60 -7.30
N LEU A 177 7.02 20.17 -7.65
CA LEU A 177 5.72 19.77 -7.09
C LEU A 177 5.38 18.31 -7.43
N ASP A 178 5.57 17.89 -8.67
CA ASP A 178 5.28 16.53 -9.12
C ASP A 178 6.21 15.51 -8.43
N ALA A 179 7.49 15.87 -8.23
CA ALA A 179 8.45 15.06 -7.48
C ALA A 179 8.05 14.95 -5.99
N ALA A 180 7.64 16.05 -5.36
CA ALA A 180 7.16 16.06 -3.98
C ALA A 180 5.87 15.23 -3.80
N LYS A 181 4.91 15.34 -4.72
CA LYS A 181 3.69 14.51 -4.74
C LYS A 181 4.03 13.02 -4.92
N THR A 182 4.96 12.70 -5.81
CA THR A 182 5.42 11.32 -6.01
C THR A 182 6.09 10.76 -4.78
N ALA A 183 6.96 11.53 -4.13
CA ALA A 183 7.64 11.15 -2.89
C ALA A 183 6.66 10.97 -1.72
N CYS A 184 5.69 11.88 -1.57
CA CYS A 184 4.63 11.75 -0.57
C CYS A 184 3.74 10.52 -0.83
N GLY A 185 3.44 10.22 -2.10
CA GLY A 185 2.72 9.01 -2.51
C GLY A 185 3.47 7.70 -2.22
N ARG A 186 4.81 7.72 -2.28
CA ARG A 186 5.67 6.58 -1.89
C ARG A 186 5.78 6.43 -0.37
N LEU A 187 5.77 7.54 0.36
CA LEU A 187 5.84 7.55 1.82
C LEU A 187 4.50 7.26 2.49
N ARG A 188 3.36 7.50 1.81
CA ARG A 188 2.08 6.91 2.24
C ARG A 188 2.31 5.42 2.35
N PRO A 189 2.39 4.85 3.55
CA PRO A 189 2.33 3.42 3.66
C PRO A 189 0.98 3.03 3.05
N ARG A 190 0.83 1.80 2.57
CA ARG A 190 -0.51 1.21 2.40
C ARG A 190 -1.19 1.01 3.77
N THR A 191 -1.08 1.98 4.69
CA THR A 191 -1.75 2.08 5.98
C THR A 191 -3.20 2.50 5.76
N ILE A 192 -3.97 1.58 5.21
CA ILE A 192 -5.35 1.37 5.67
C ILE A 192 -5.35 0.09 6.51
N GLN A 193 -4.46 0.00 7.49
CA GLN A 193 -4.49 -1.05 8.51
C GLN A 193 -3.97 -0.45 9.82
N GLY A 194 -4.85 -0.12 10.75
CA GLY A 194 -4.45 -0.04 12.16
C GLY A 194 -5.13 0.99 13.06
N VAL A 195 -5.71 2.08 12.56
CA VAL A 195 -6.19 3.16 13.47
C VAL A 195 -7.62 3.58 13.18
N ARG A 196 -8.58 2.72 13.53
CA ARG A 196 -9.96 3.16 13.85
C ARG A 196 -10.50 2.39 15.06
N ARG A 197 -9.82 2.58 16.20
CA ARG A 197 -10.43 2.52 17.54
C ARG A 197 -10.00 3.75 18.33
N ALA A 198 -10.26 4.93 17.80
CA ALA A 198 -10.36 6.15 18.60
C ALA A 198 -11.32 7.09 17.88
N ARG A 199 -12.45 7.35 18.53
CA ARG A 199 -13.43 8.36 18.14
C ARG A 199 -12.73 9.72 18.16
N GLY A 200 -12.93 10.51 17.11
CA GLY A 200 -12.53 11.91 17.08
C GLY A 200 -12.61 12.44 15.66
N LYS A 201 -13.65 13.22 15.37
CA LYS A 201 -13.80 13.98 14.13
C LYS A 201 -12.59 14.90 13.97
N THR A 202 -11.60 14.50 13.18
CA THR A 202 -10.62 15.41 12.60
C THR A 202 -10.62 15.11 11.11
N GLY A 203 -10.90 16.14 10.31
CA GLY A 203 -10.89 16.04 8.85
C GLY A 203 -9.54 15.48 8.41
N ARG A 204 -9.58 14.50 7.50
CA ARG A 204 -8.37 14.10 6.79
C ARG A 204 -7.94 15.32 5.96
N PRO A 205 -6.68 15.76 6.04
CA PRO A 205 -6.13 16.59 5.00
C PRO A 205 -6.08 15.74 3.74
N ASP A 206 -6.95 16.06 2.79
CA ASP A 206 -6.90 15.49 1.45
C ASP A 206 -5.76 16.18 0.70
N CYS A 207 -4.91 15.36 0.09
CA CYS A 207 -3.89 15.82 -0.86
C CYS A 207 -4.45 15.68 -2.28
#